data_AF-A0A3T0ED36-F1
#
_entry.id   AF-A0A3T0ED36-F1
#
_cell.length_a   1.000
_cell.length_b   1.000
_cell.length_c   1.000
_cell.angle_alpha   90.00
_cell.angle_beta   90.00
_cell.angle_gamma   90.00
#
_symmetry.space_group_name_H-M   'P 1'
#
loop_
_entity.id
_entity.type
_entity.pdbx_description
1 polymer ?
#
loop_
_entity_poly.entity_id
_entity_poly.type
_entity_poly.pdbx_seq_one_letter_code
_entity_poly.pdbx_strand_id
1 'polypeptide(L)'
;MIGSALRLLLASVLLVWSAPASAGPPPASALNPYPADRLLPFWRQYTARYEESEALFIPAYRLDPPPAEAADMTGFWLEAADARLLAVGVDADGYLVLPAEAHNAGFVTRSTRLLHDGGGLLPAIRLELHVRAEPAARYAIADLATVTRELDQFQRASMGLAALMAPRFDVIVFRFDGPAPDGWHVTARGERSALSALHDTLYLRMTGRIARAGGEIVLEETPRRIVVETR
;
A
#
# COMPACT_ATOMS: atom_id res chain seq x y z
N MET A 1 63.55 -8.13 39.26
CA MET A 1 63.59 -9.14 38.17
C MET A 1 62.17 -9.22 37.63
N ILE A 2 61.81 -8.42 36.62
CA ILE A 2 62.00 -8.68 35.18
C ILE A 2 61.48 -10.06 34.78
N GLY A 3 60.38 -10.09 34.02
CA GLY A 3 60.21 -11.07 32.95
C GLY A 3 58.88 -11.79 32.87
N SER A 4 58.27 -11.72 31.69
CA SER A 4 57.29 -12.66 31.09
C SER A 4 55.82 -12.25 31.25
N ALA A 5 55.35 -11.24 30.51
CA ALA A 5 55.00 -11.31 29.08
C ALA A 5 53.80 -12.25 28.78
N LEU A 6 52.60 -11.66 28.92
CA LEU A 6 51.63 -11.51 27.84
C LEU A 6 51.50 -12.69 26.85
N ARG A 7 50.51 -13.56 27.07
CA ARG A 7 49.91 -14.39 26.00
C ARG A 7 48.39 -14.27 26.05
N LEU A 8 47.91 -13.25 25.34
CA LEU A 8 46.58 -13.15 24.76
C LEU A 8 46.42 -14.21 23.66
N LEU A 9 45.26 -14.85 23.61
CA LEU A 9 44.60 -15.46 22.44
C LEU A 9 43.20 -15.89 22.94
N LEU A 10 42.27 -14.95 23.15
CA LEU A 10 41.33 -14.44 22.15
C LEU A 10 40.73 -15.58 21.28
N ALA A 11 39.89 -16.42 21.90
CA ALA A 11 38.97 -17.29 21.19
C ALA A 11 37.78 -16.45 20.68
N SER A 12 37.99 -15.75 19.57
CA SER A 12 36.92 -15.13 18.80
C SER A 12 36.16 -16.24 18.07
N VAL A 13 35.11 -16.75 18.71
CA VAL A 13 34.09 -17.55 18.02
C VAL A 13 33.40 -16.60 17.05
N LEU A 14 33.80 -16.72 15.78
CA LEU A 14 33.11 -16.16 14.63
C LEU A 14 31.69 -16.75 14.59
N LEU A 15 30.74 -16.03 15.19
CA LEU A 15 29.34 -16.11 14.81
C LEU A 15 29.25 -15.62 13.36
N VAL A 16 29.46 -16.55 12.44
CA VAL A 16 29.06 -16.38 11.05
C VAL A 16 27.55 -16.24 11.07
N TRP A 17 27.08 -14.99 11.07
CA TRP A 17 25.75 -14.68 10.60
C TRP A 17 25.71 -15.10 9.13
N SER A 18 25.20 -16.30 8.90
CA SER A 18 24.71 -16.70 7.59
C SER A 18 23.60 -15.72 7.23
N ALA A 19 23.93 -14.67 6.47
CA ALA A 19 22.90 -13.93 5.75
C ALA A 19 22.09 -14.97 4.97
N PRO A 20 20.74 -14.90 4.97
CA PRO A 20 19.96 -15.76 4.10
C PRO A 20 20.50 -15.56 2.69
N ALA A 21 20.96 -16.64 2.08
CA ALA A 21 21.35 -16.61 0.68
C ALA A 21 20.13 -16.12 -0.08
N SER A 22 20.18 -14.88 -0.57
CA SER A 22 19.25 -14.41 -1.58
C SER A 22 19.55 -15.27 -2.81
N ALA A 23 18.82 -16.38 -2.92
CA ALA A 23 18.82 -17.18 -4.12
C ALA A 23 18.42 -16.24 -5.25
N GLY A 24 19.24 -16.17 -6.30
CA GLY A 24 18.89 -15.42 -7.50
C GLY A 24 17.53 -15.88 -8.03
N PRO A 25 16.83 -15.06 -8.82
CA PRO A 25 15.48 -15.36 -9.27
C PRO A 25 15.47 -16.75 -9.95
N PRO A 26 14.58 -17.68 -9.56
CA PRO A 26 14.38 -18.91 -10.29
C PRO A 26 14.13 -18.66 -11.79
N PRO A 27 14.36 -19.66 -12.66
CA PRO A 27 14.10 -19.48 -14.08
C PRO A 27 12.62 -19.14 -14.31
N ALA A 28 12.33 -18.17 -15.18
CA ALA A 28 10.95 -17.74 -15.47
C ALA A 28 10.02 -18.90 -15.88
N SER A 29 10.57 -19.95 -16.49
CA SER A 29 9.85 -21.17 -16.87
C SER A 29 9.32 -21.99 -15.69
N ALA A 30 9.84 -21.76 -14.48
CA ALA A 30 9.39 -22.42 -13.25
C ALA A 30 8.27 -21.65 -12.53
N LEU A 31 7.81 -20.52 -13.09
CA LEU A 31 6.82 -19.64 -12.47
C LEU A 31 5.52 -19.62 -13.26
N ASN A 32 4.44 -19.31 -12.54
CA ASN A 32 3.13 -19.10 -13.14
C ASN A 32 2.97 -17.63 -13.57
N PRO A 33 2.82 -17.33 -14.87
CA PRO A 33 2.69 -15.96 -15.34
C PRO A 33 1.23 -15.48 -15.30
N TYR A 34 1.02 -14.26 -14.82
CA TYR A 34 -0.26 -13.58 -14.81
C TYR A 34 -0.14 -12.19 -15.45
N PRO A 35 -1.14 -11.71 -16.22
CA PRO A 35 -1.14 -10.35 -16.72
C PRO A 35 -1.12 -9.34 -15.57
N ALA A 36 -0.10 -8.48 -15.51
CA ALA A 36 0.07 -7.54 -14.40
C ALA A 36 -1.08 -6.53 -14.34
N ASP A 37 -1.64 -6.13 -15.48
CA ASP A 37 -2.76 -5.17 -15.55
C ASP A 37 -4.07 -5.67 -14.94
N ARG A 38 -4.23 -7.00 -14.80
CA ARG A 38 -5.37 -7.62 -14.12
C ARG A 38 -5.20 -7.65 -12.60
N LEU A 39 -3.97 -7.87 -12.14
CA LEU A 39 -3.65 -8.02 -10.72
C LEU A 39 -3.31 -6.69 -10.05
N LEU A 40 -2.76 -5.75 -10.82
CA LEU A 40 -2.38 -4.41 -10.42
C LEU A 40 -3.21 -3.37 -11.20
N PRO A 41 -4.54 -3.38 -11.07
CA PRO A 41 -5.39 -2.43 -11.78
C PRO A 41 -5.00 -1.01 -11.43
N PHE A 42 -5.01 -0.13 -12.43
CA PHE A 42 -4.61 1.29 -12.34
C PHE A 42 -3.12 1.59 -12.22
N TRP A 43 -2.24 0.63 -11.90
CA TRP A 43 -0.81 0.94 -11.66
C TRP A 43 -0.16 1.64 -12.85
N ARG A 44 -0.37 1.10 -14.06
CA ARG A 44 0.14 1.70 -15.30
C ARG A 44 -0.40 3.12 -15.53
N GLN A 45 -1.70 3.34 -15.31
CA GLN A 45 -2.31 4.66 -15.49
C GLN A 45 -1.81 5.65 -14.44
N TYR A 46 -1.53 5.16 -13.23
CA TYR A 46 -1.00 5.93 -12.13
C TYR A 46 0.42 6.42 -12.42
N THR A 47 1.34 5.52 -12.76
CA THR A 47 2.74 5.89 -13.06
C THR A 47 2.91 6.67 -14.36
N ALA A 48 1.96 6.55 -15.30
CA ALA A 48 1.94 7.39 -16.49
C ALA A 48 1.47 8.84 -16.22
N ARG A 49 0.82 9.09 -15.08
CA ARG A 49 0.19 10.38 -14.76
C ARG A 49 0.89 11.13 -13.64
N TYR A 50 1.42 10.41 -12.67
CA TYR A 50 1.97 10.99 -11.47
C TYR A 50 3.42 10.58 -11.30
N GLU A 51 4.26 11.58 -11.05
CA GLU A 51 5.59 11.37 -10.48
C GLU A 51 5.47 10.97 -9.00
N GLU A 52 6.53 10.41 -8.45
CA GLU A 52 6.55 9.79 -7.11
C GLU A 52 6.18 10.75 -5.97
N SER A 53 6.03 12.06 -6.17
CA SER A 53 5.64 13.01 -5.10
C SER A 53 4.38 13.82 -5.37
N GLU A 54 3.71 13.62 -6.50
CA GLU A 54 2.67 14.56 -6.97
C GLU A 54 1.25 14.16 -6.56
N ALA A 55 0.94 12.86 -6.57
CA ALA A 55 -0.40 12.38 -6.29
C ALA A 55 -0.76 12.52 -4.80
N LEU A 56 -2.04 12.78 -4.52
CA LEU A 56 -2.58 12.77 -3.16
C LEU A 56 -2.95 11.36 -2.67
N PHE A 57 -2.81 10.36 -3.53
CA PHE A 57 -3.05 8.96 -3.21
C PHE A 57 -2.05 8.05 -3.93
N ILE A 58 -1.98 6.78 -3.52
CA ILE A 58 -1.22 5.73 -4.20
C ILE A 58 -2.05 4.43 -4.27
N PRO A 59 -2.18 3.78 -5.44
CA PRO A 59 -2.71 2.44 -5.52
C PRO A 59 -1.81 1.46 -4.78
N ALA A 60 -2.38 0.74 -3.83
CA ALA A 60 -1.72 -0.29 -3.07
C ALA A 60 -2.45 -1.62 -3.26
N TYR A 61 -1.69 -2.71 -3.29
CA TYR A 61 -2.22 -4.04 -3.62
C TYR A 61 -1.93 -4.98 -2.47
N ARG A 62 -2.97 -5.40 -1.76
CA ARG A 62 -2.85 -6.26 -0.57
C ARG A 62 -3.19 -7.71 -0.91
N LEU A 63 -2.41 -8.64 -0.39
CA LEU A 63 -2.75 -10.06 -0.40
C LEU A 63 -3.95 -10.32 0.53
N ASP A 64 -4.83 -11.22 0.10
CA ASP A 64 -6.00 -11.67 0.86
C ASP A 64 -6.11 -13.21 0.81
N PRO A 65 -5.92 -13.92 1.95
CA PRO A 65 -5.52 -13.38 3.25
C PRO A 65 -4.08 -12.82 3.24
N PRO A 66 -3.72 -11.93 4.18
CA PRO A 66 -2.33 -11.51 4.35
C PRO A 66 -1.45 -12.73 4.74
N PRO A 67 -0.15 -12.69 4.41
CA PRO A 67 0.78 -13.77 4.75
C PRO A 67 0.83 -13.99 6.27
N ALA A 68 0.88 -15.26 6.69
CA ALA A 68 0.93 -15.61 8.11
C ALA A 68 2.35 -15.51 8.68
N GLU A 69 3.36 -15.83 7.85
CA GLU A 69 4.76 -15.81 8.22
C GLU A 69 5.62 -15.06 7.21
N ALA A 70 6.81 -14.63 7.63
CA ALA A 70 7.75 -13.91 6.77
C ALA A 70 8.20 -14.74 5.54
N ALA A 71 8.19 -16.07 5.65
CA ALA A 71 8.50 -16.97 4.54
C ALA A 71 7.42 -16.94 3.44
N ASP A 72 6.18 -16.56 3.78
CA ASP A 72 5.06 -16.45 2.83
C ASP A 72 5.09 -15.10 2.07
N MET A 73 5.99 -14.20 2.45
CA MET A 73 6.12 -12.84 1.88
C MET A 73 6.98 -12.81 0.60
N THR A 74 7.46 -13.96 0.16
CA THR A 74 8.32 -14.09 -1.03
C THR A 74 7.60 -14.88 -2.11
N GLY A 75 7.90 -14.58 -3.38
CA GLY A 75 7.45 -15.40 -4.50
C GLY A 75 6.82 -14.67 -5.66
N PHE A 76 6.71 -13.33 -5.59
CA PHE A 76 6.18 -12.50 -6.67
C PHE A 76 7.29 -11.78 -7.41
N TRP A 77 7.33 -11.86 -8.73
CA TRP A 77 8.25 -11.03 -9.53
C TRP A 77 7.53 -10.33 -10.67
N LEU A 78 8.06 -9.19 -11.09
CA LEU A 78 7.66 -8.51 -12.31
C LEU A 78 8.64 -8.83 -13.43
N GLU A 79 8.11 -9.28 -14.57
CA GLU A 79 8.87 -9.42 -15.80
C GLU A 79 8.86 -8.11 -16.58
N ALA A 80 10.04 -7.50 -16.70
CA ALA A 80 10.28 -6.33 -17.52
C ALA A 80 10.25 -6.68 -19.01
N ALA A 81 10.17 -5.66 -19.88
CA ALA A 81 10.09 -5.85 -21.33
C ALA A 81 11.30 -6.58 -21.94
N ASP A 82 12.46 -6.52 -21.27
CA ASP A 82 13.70 -7.20 -21.62
C ASP A 82 13.84 -8.59 -20.96
N ALA A 83 12.73 -9.14 -20.44
CA ALA A 83 12.64 -10.41 -19.72
C ALA A 83 13.43 -10.48 -18.39
N ARG A 84 13.93 -9.34 -17.89
CA ARG A 84 14.49 -9.29 -16.54
C ARG A 84 13.38 -9.48 -15.50
N LEU A 85 13.67 -10.27 -14.48
CA LEU A 85 12.78 -10.51 -13.35
C LEU A 85 13.18 -9.60 -12.19
N LEU A 86 12.25 -8.75 -11.77
CA LEU A 86 12.42 -7.86 -10.61
C LEU A 86 11.60 -8.41 -9.45
N ALA A 87 12.24 -8.58 -8.30
CA ALA A 87 11.53 -9.06 -7.12
C ALA A 87 10.48 -8.05 -6.67
N VAL A 88 9.26 -8.54 -6.41
CA VAL A 88 8.21 -7.80 -5.71
C VAL A 88 8.25 -8.27 -4.27
N GLY A 89 8.46 -7.33 -3.36
CA GLY A 89 8.39 -7.61 -1.93
C GLY A 89 6.95 -7.71 -1.45
N VAL A 90 6.78 -8.19 -0.22
CA VAL A 90 5.52 -8.05 0.52
C VAL A 90 5.85 -7.45 1.88
N ASP A 91 5.14 -6.41 2.29
CA ASP A 91 5.32 -5.77 3.60
C ASP A 91 4.53 -6.48 4.70
N ALA A 92 4.78 -6.12 5.96
CA ALA A 92 4.20 -6.79 7.13
C ALA A 92 2.66 -6.76 7.19
N ASP A 93 2.01 -5.87 6.42
CA ASP A 93 0.55 -5.81 6.31
C ASP A 93 0.01 -6.59 5.11
N GLY A 94 0.89 -7.26 4.37
CA GLY A 94 0.56 -8.02 3.17
C GLY A 94 0.47 -7.19 1.90
N TYR A 95 0.98 -5.94 1.85
CA TYR A 95 1.00 -5.17 0.61
C TYR A 95 2.19 -5.56 -0.25
N LEU A 96 1.93 -5.67 -1.56
CA LEU A 96 2.98 -5.79 -2.56
C LEU A 96 3.82 -4.51 -2.57
N VAL A 97 5.13 -4.67 -2.34
CA VAL A 97 6.14 -3.62 -2.47
C VAL A 97 6.78 -3.77 -3.84
N LEU A 98 6.36 -2.90 -4.76
CA LEU A 98 6.85 -2.91 -6.13
C LEU A 98 8.30 -2.40 -6.18
N PRO A 99 9.15 -2.96 -7.07
CA PRO A 99 10.51 -2.49 -7.25
C PRO A 99 10.50 -1.06 -7.80
N ALA A 100 11.49 -0.23 -7.42
CA ALA A 100 11.55 1.19 -7.77
C ALA A 100 11.42 1.43 -9.28
N GLU A 101 11.97 0.55 -10.11
CA GLU A 101 11.87 0.63 -11.56
C GLU A 101 10.42 0.57 -12.07
N ALA A 102 9.53 -0.11 -11.36
CA ALA A 102 8.12 -0.22 -11.71
C ALA A 102 7.33 1.08 -11.49
N HIS A 103 7.90 2.04 -10.77
CA HIS A 103 7.34 3.38 -10.58
C HIS A 103 7.58 4.29 -11.79
N ASN A 104 8.53 3.93 -12.67
CA ASN A 104 8.81 4.71 -13.87
C ASN A 104 7.67 4.60 -14.89
N ALA A 105 7.28 5.74 -15.46
CA ALA A 105 6.32 5.79 -16.54
C ALA A 105 6.74 4.87 -17.70
N GLY A 106 5.81 4.02 -18.15
CA GLY A 106 6.05 3.09 -19.25
C GLY A 106 6.72 1.77 -18.89
N PHE A 107 7.14 1.56 -17.62
CA PHE A 107 7.65 0.25 -17.18
C PHE A 107 6.55 -0.83 -17.27
N VAL A 108 5.41 -0.59 -16.61
CA VAL A 108 4.26 -1.50 -16.67
C VAL A 108 3.47 -1.24 -17.94
N THR A 109 3.47 -2.23 -18.82
CA THR A 109 2.75 -2.24 -20.09
C THR A 109 1.67 -3.33 -20.07
N ARG A 110 0.89 -3.44 -21.16
CA ARG A 110 -0.10 -4.54 -21.30
C ARG A 110 0.55 -5.93 -21.41
N SER A 111 1.83 -6.00 -21.76
CA SER A 111 2.58 -7.25 -21.85
C SER A 111 3.34 -7.58 -20.58
N THR A 112 3.42 -6.66 -19.62
CA THR A 112 4.09 -6.89 -18.32
C THR A 112 3.36 -7.99 -17.57
N ARG A 113 4.14 -8.90 -16.99
CA ARG A 113 3.62 -10.06 -16.24
C ARG A 113 4.04 -9.97 -14.79
N LEU A 114 3.11 -10.33 -13.90
CA LEU A 114 3.42 -10.69 -12.53
C LEU A 114 3.55 -12.21 -12.49
N LEU A 115 4.67 -12.70 -12.00
CA LEU A 115 4.98 -14.11 -11.91
C LEU A 115 4.94 -14.54 -10.45
N HIS A 116 4.44 -15.74 -10.20
CA HIS A 116 4.30 -16.31 -8.87
C HIS A 116 4.96 -17.69 -8.82
N ASP A 117 5.80 -17.93 -7.81
CA ASP A 117 6.57 -19.17 -7.63
C ASP A 117 5.82 -20.28 -6.87
N GLY A 118 4.67 -19.97 -6.28
CA GLY A 118 3.92 -20.94 -5.49
C GLY A 118 3.41 -22.11 -6.32
N GLY A 119 3.64 -23.33 -5.82
CA GLY A 119 3.02 -24.57 -6.33
C GLY A 119 1.49 -24.66 -6.11
N GLY A 120 0.86 -23.56 -5.69
CA GLY A 120 -0.57 -23.42 -5.42
C GLY A 120 -1.23 -22.31 -6.24
N LEU A 121 -2.50 -22.03 -5.95
CA LEU A 121 -3.24 -20.95 -6.60
C LEU A 121 -2.67 -19.59 -6.17
N LEU A 122 -2.70 -18.63 -7.10
CA LEU A 122 -2.39 -17.23 -6.81
C LEU A 122 -3.33 -16.72 -5.70
N PRO A 123 -2.81 -16.13 -4.60
CA PRO A 123 -3.65 -15.51 -3.59
C PRO A 123 -4.46 -14.36 -4.19
N ALA A 124 -5.60 -14.03 -3.59
CA ALA A 124 -6.37 -12.89 -4.04
C ALA A 124 -5.58 -11.60 -3.77
N ILE A 125 -5.57 -10.70 -4.76
CA ILE A 125 -4.94 -9.38 -4.64
C ILE A 125 -6.04 -8.34 -4.64
N ARG A 126 -6.18 -7.62 -3.52
CA ARG A 126 -7.17 -6.56 -3.33
C ARG A 126 -6.52 -5.20 -3.58
N LEU A 127 -7.17 -4.39 -4.42
CA LEU A 127 -6.84 -2.98 -4.57
C LEU A 127 -7.32 -2.17 -3.37
N GLU A 128 -6.44 -1.35 -2.83
CA GLU A 128 -6.74 -0.27 -1.90
C GLU A 128 -6.08 1.02 -2.38
N LEU A 129 -6.62 2.17 -1.98
CA LEU A 129 -6.07 3.46 -2.36
C LEU A 129 -5.63 4.20 -1.12
N HIS A 130 -4.32 4.27 -0.90
CA HIS A 130 -3.73 4.89 0.28
C HIS A 130 -3.65 6.39 0.06
N VAL A 131 -4.07 7.18 1.06
CA VAL A 131 -3.94 8.63 1.01
C VAL A 131 -2.50 9.01 1.34
N ARG A 132 -1.92 9.92 0.55
CA ARG A 132 -0.57 10.46 0.76
C ARG A 132 -0.59 11.71 1.63
N ALA A 133 -1.21 11.58 2.79
CA ALA A 133 -1.13 12.57 3.85
C ALA A 133 -0.32 11.97 4.99
N GLU A 134 0.53 12.76 5.64
CA GLU A 134 1.15 12.34 6.89
C GLU A 134 0.05 12.03 7.91
N PRO A 135 0.07 10.85 8.54
CA PRO A 135 -0.92 10.54 9.55
C PRO A 135 -0.84 11.53 10.72
N ALA A 136 -1.97 12.16 11.00
CA ALA A 136 -2.18 13.10 12.10
C ALA A 136 -3.47 12.76 12.88
N ALA A 137 -3.63 13.36 14.05
CA ALA A 137 -4.89 13.28 14.81
C ALA A 137 -5.96 14.27 14.30
N ARG A 138 -5.62 15.15 13.35
CA ARG A 138 -6.53 16.18 12.83
C ARG A 138 -6.40 16.33 11.32
N TYR A 139 -7.54 16.45 10.64
CA TYR A 139 -7.58 16.64 9.18
C TYR A 139 -8.66 17.64 8.80
N ALA A 140 -8.35 18.56 7.89
CA ALA A 140 -9.39 19.39 7.31
C ALA A 140 -10.26 18.56 6.36
N ILE A 141 -11.58 18.71 6.43
CA ILE A 141 -12.52 18.08 5.49
C ILE A 141 -12.22 18.51 4.05
N ALA A 142 -11.75 19.73 3.85
CA ALA A 142 -11.40 20.26 2.53
C ALA A 142 -10.24 19.48 1.87
N ASP A 143 -9.26 19.05 2.66
CA ASP A 143 -8.10 18.31 2.17
C ASP A 143 -8.52 16.89 1.77
N LEU A 144 -9.25 16.20 2.65
CA LEU A 144 -9.84 14.88 2.36
C LEU A 144 -10.79 14.92 1.15
N ALA A 145 -11.53 16.02 0.97
CA ALA A 145 -12.39 16.23 -0.18
C ALA A 145 -11.60 16.45 -1.47
N THR A 146 -10.37 16.96 -1.38
CA THR A 146 -9.48 17.12 -2.52
C THR A 146 -8.92 15.78 -2.96
N VAL A 147 -8.54 14.91 -2.02
CA VAL A 147 -8.10 13.53 -2.31
C VAL A 147 -9.19 12.74 -3.05
N THR A 148 -10.42 12.74 -2.52
CA THR A 148 -11.54 12.00 -3.17
C THR A 148 -11.89 12.54 -4.56
N ARG A 149 -11.76 13.86 -4.77
CA ARG A 149 -12.00 14.49 -6.09
C ARG A 149 -10.91 14.15 -7.11
N GLU A 150 -9.64 14.18 -6.70
CA GLU A 150 -8.52 13.78 -7.55
C GLU A 150 -8.66 12.31 -7.97
N LEU A 151 -9.06 11.45 -7.02
CA LEU A 151 -9.28 10.04 -7.29
C LEU A 151 -10.45 9.78 -8.24
N ASP A 152 -11.58 10.47 -8.05
CA ASP A 152 -12.74 10.40 -8.97
C ASP A 152 -12.35 10.87 -10.38
N GLN A 153 -11.53 11.91 -10.50
CA GLN A 153 -10.98 12.36 -11.79
C GLN A 153 -10.05 11.31 -12.41
N PHE A 154 -9.17 10.70 -11.61
CA PHE A 154 -8.26 9.64 -12.05
C PHE A 154 -9.02 8.41 -12.54
N GLN A 155 -10.04 7.96 -11.79
CA GLN A 155 -10.86 6.80 -12.15
C GLN A 155 -11.59 7.05 -13.48
N ARG A 156 -12.19 8.23 -13.65
CA ARG A 156 -12.85 8.62 -14.92
C ARG A 156 -11.88 8.64 -16.09
N ALA A 157 -10.70 9.23 -15.90
CA ALA A 157 -9.69 9.27 -16.95
C ALA A 157 -9.18 7.87 -17.31
N SER A 158 -9.05 6.98 -16.32
CA SER A 158 -8.50 5.63 -16.50
C SER A 158 -9.49 4.64 -17.12
N MET A 159 -10.78 4.75 -16.78
CA MET A 159 -11.83 3.81 -17.21
C MET A 159 -12.68 4.31 -18.37
N GLY A 160 -12.59 5.61 -18.70
CA GLY A 160 -13.43 6.23 -19.74
C GLY A 160 -14.91 6.08 -19.43
N LEU A 161 -15.71 5.63 -20.41
CA LEU A 161 -17.17 5.48 -20.27
C LEU A 161 -17.55 4.48 -19.16
N ALA A 162 -16.73 3.46 -18.91
CA ALA A 162 -16.99 2.45 -17.88
C ALA A 162 -17.01 3.05 -16.46
N ALA A 163 -16.41 4.22 -16.26
CA ALA A 163 -16.43 4.93 -14.98
C ALA A 163 -17.85 5.31 -14.53
N LEU A 164 -18.81 5.45 -15.44
CA LEU A 164 -20.20 5.78 -15.11
C LEU A 164 -20.91 4.65 -14.33
N MET A 165 -20.44 3.42 -14.52
CA MET A 165 -20.97 2.23 -13.85
C MET A 165 -20.08 1.77 -12.68
N ALA A 166 -18.92 2.42 -12.50
CA ALA A 166 -17.97 2.04 -11.49
C ALA A 166 -18.40 2.56 -10.10
N PRO A 167 -18.13 1.80 -9.02
CA PRO A 167 -18.29 2.29 -7.66
C PRO A 167 -17.48 3.57 -7.43
N ARG A 168 -18.02 4.47 -6.60
CA ARG A 168 -17.34 5.73 -6.26
C ARG A 168 -16.51 5.55 -5.00
N PHE A 169 -15.30 6.09 -5.04
CA PHE A 169 -14.43 6.20 -3.87
C PHE A 169 -14.84 7.40 -3.01
N ASP A 170 -15.84 7.21 -2.16
CA ASP A 170 -16.42 8.27 -1.31
C ASP A 170 -16.30 8.01 0.19
N VAL A 171 -15.60 6.95 0.60
CA VAL A 171 -15.40 6.58 2.00
C VAL A 171 -13.92 6.70 2.35
N ILE A 172 -13.59 7.58 3.29
CA ILE A 172 -12.28 7.64 3.92
C ILE A 172 -12.31 6.73 5.14
N VAL A 173 -11.33 5.84 5.24
CA VAL A 173 -11.17 4.90 6.34
C VAL A 173 -9.84 5.18 7.03
N PHE A 174 -9.91 5.45 8.33
CA PHE A 174 -8.75 5.58 9.20
C PHE A 174 -8.53 4.24 9.90
N ARG A 175 -7.33 3.66 9.75
CA ARG A 175 -6.96 2.35 10.33
C ARG A 175 -5.96 2.52 11.47
N PHE A 176 -6.09 1.72 12.53
CA PHE A 176 -5.30 1.82 13.76
C PHE A 176 -4.63 0.48 14.12
N ASP A 177 -3.60 0.48 14.97
CA ASP A 177 -2.89 -0.73 15.43
C ASP A 177 -3.63 -1.50 16.55
N GLY A 178 -4.94 -1.29 16.65
CA GLY A 178 -5.78 -1.81 17.72
C GLY A 178 -7.22 -1.37 17.53
N PRO A 179 -8.08 -1.52 18.56
CA PRO A 179 -9.45 -1.04 18.52
C PRO A 179 -9.51 0.43 18.09
N ALA A 180 -10.49 0.77 17.24
CA ALA A 180 -10.68 2.13 16.78
C ALA A 180 -10.91 3.07 17.99
N PRO A 181 -10.16 4.17 18.10
CA PRO A 181 -10.38 5.18 19.13
C PRO A 181 -11.66 5.98 18.82
N ASP A 182 -12.05 6.89 19.71
CA ASP A 182 -13.11 7.82 19.36
C ASP A 182 -12.62 8.84 18.31
N GLY A 183 -13.56 9.28 17.47
CA GLY A 183 -13.31 10.28 16.44
C GLY A 183 -14.56 11.09 16.15
N TRP A 184 -14.36 12.38 15.82
CA TRP A 184 -15.44 13.32 15.58
C TRP A 184 -15.21 14.13 14.32
N HIS A 185 -16.30 14.37 13.60
CA HIS A 185 -16.42 15.49 12.71
C HIS A 185 -16.82 16.73 13.53
N VAL A 186 -15.99 17.77 13.46
CA VAL A 186 -16.23 19.06 14.11
C VAL A 186 -16.48 20.10 13.02
N THR A 187 -17.69 20.65 12.97
CA THR A 187 -18.04 21.68 11.98
C THR A 187 -17.37 23.02 12.31
N ALA A 188 -17.39 23.97 11.35
CA ALA A 188 -16.93 25.33 11.60
C ALA A 188 -17.67 26.07 12.74
N ARG A 189 -18.86 25.58 13.14
CA ARG A 189 -19.64 26.11 14.27
C ARG A 189 -19.32 25.43 15.61
N GLY A 190 -18.40 24.46 15.62
CA GLY A 190 -18.03 23.69 16.80
C GLY A 190 -18.99 22.53 17.11
N GLU A 191 -20.02 22.28 16.28
CA GLU A 191 -20.89 21.11 16.43
C GLU A 191 -20.09 19.84 16.19
N ARG A 192 -20.20 18.86 17.11
CA ARG A 192 -19.48 17.59 17.06
C ARG A 192 -20.43 16.45 16.68
N SER A 193 -20.04 15.64 15.71
CA SER A 193 -20.72 14.39 15.33
C SER A 193 -19.73 13.24 15.36
N ALA A 194 -20.07 12.15 16.06
CA ALA A 194 -19.21 10.97 16.14
C ALA A 194 -19.04 10.30 14.77
N LEU A 195 -17.84 9.78 14.51
CA LEU A 195 -17.58 8.91 13.37
C LEU A 195 -18.04 7.48 13.66
N SER A 196 -18.33 6.72 12.62
CA SER A 196 -18.68 5.30 12.76
C SER A 196 -17.42 4.48 12.97
N ALA A 197 -17.39 3.63 14.00
CA ALA A 197 -16.30 2.71 14.29
C ALA A 197 -16.69 1.26 13.94
N LEU A 198 -15.74 0.49 13.39
CA LEU A 198 -15.84 -0.96 13.26
C LEU A 198 -14.46 -1.57 13.49
N HIS A 199 -14.34 -2.43 14.48
CA HIS A 199 -13.09 -3.09 14.86
C HIS A 199 -11.95 -2.08 15.07
N ASP A 200 -10.99 -2.03 14.15
CA ASP A 200 -9.77 -1.22 14.12
C ASP A 200 -9.88 -0.01 13.20
N THR A 201 -11.09 0.36 12.77
CA THR A 201 -11.30 1.41 11.77
C THR A 201 -12.37 2.44 12.13
N LEU A 202 -12.13 3.69 11.72
CA LEU A 202 -13.12 4.77 11.69
C LEU A 202 -13.48 5.13 10.26
N TYR A 203 -14.77 5.31 10.00
CA TYR A 203 -15.30 5.62 8.68
C TYR A 203 -15.81 7.05 8.59
N LEU A 204 -15.40 7.73 7.52
CA LEU A 204 -15.89 9.04 7.14
C LEU A 204 -16.43 8.98 5.72
N ARG A 205 -17.71 9.27 5.56
CA ARG A 205 -18.32 9.40 4.24
C ARG A 205 -18.18 10.83 3.72
N MET A 206 -17.52 10.98 2.59
CA MET A 206 -17.26 12.26 1.91
C MET A 206 -18.43 12.74 1.05
N THR A 207 -19.66 12.34 1.40
CA THR A 207 -20.89 12.79 0.76
C THR A 207 -21.91 13.27 1.77
N GLY A 208 -22.98 13.93 1.28
CA GLY A 208 -24.10 14.31 2.13
C GLY A 208 -23.82 15.53 3.01
N ARG A 209 -24.09 15.42 4.32
CA ARG A 209 -24.03 16.56 5.25
C ARG A 209 -22.60 16.95 5.61
N ILE A 210 -21.72 15.98 5.85
CA ILE A 210 -20.35 16.22 6.32
C ILE A 210 -19.55 17.02 5.29
N ALA A 211 -19.54 16.56 4.04
CA ALA A 211 -18.84 17.25 2.95
C ALA A 211 -19.34 18.69 2.71
N ARG A 212 -20.63 18.96 2.95
CA ARG A 212 -21.22 20.31 2.82
C ARG A 212 -20.95 21.21 4.02
N ALA A 213 -20.91 20.64 5.21
CA ALA A 213 -20.69 21.39 6.45
C ALA A 213 -19.22 21.83 6.60
N GLY A 214 -18.28 21.14 5.95
CA GLY A 214 -16.84 21.42 6.09
C GLY A 214 -16.36 21.21 7.53
N GLY A 215 -15.26 21.86 7.92
CA GLY A 215 -14.67 21.72 9.26
C GLY A 215 -13.51 20.73 9.29
N GLU A 216 -13.33 20.07 10.42
CA GLU A 216 -12.20 19.15 10.68
C GLU A 216 -12.66 17.79 11.20
N ILE A 217 -11.84 16.78 10.96
CA ILE A 217 -11.86 15.51 11.66
C ILE A 217 -10.88 15.61 12.82
N VAL A 218 -11.31 15.20 14.01
CA VAL A 218 -10.49 15.12 15.21
C VAL A 218 -10.57 13.68 15.71
N LEU A 219 -9.41 13.04 15.85
CA LEU A 219 -9.23 11.68 16.31
C LEU A 219 -8.51 11.72 17.67
N GLU A 220 -8.82 10.80 18.58
CA GLU A 220 -8.07 10.72 19.85
C GLU A 220 -6.66 10.19 19.65
N GLU A 221 -6.45 9.36 18.63
CA GLU A 221 -5.15 8.80 18.28
C GLU A 221 -4.81 9.06 16.81
N THR A 222 -3.51 9.02 16.51
CA THR A 222 -3.04 9.13 15.13
C THR A 222 -3.27 7.80 14.43
N PRO A 223 -3.97 7.77 13.28
CA PRO A 223 -4.18 6.54 12.55
C PRO A 223 -2.84 6.05 12.00
N ARG A 224 -2.68 4.74 11.89
CA ARG A 224 -1.52 4.17 11.21
C ARG A 224 -1.58 4.42 9.71
N ARG A 225 -2.78 4.35 9.12
CA ARG A 225 -2.98 4.49 7.68
C ARG A 225 -4.36 5.08 7.38
N ILE A 226 -4.43 5.82 6.28
CA ILE A 226 -5.67 6.36 5.73
C ILE A 226 -5.87 5.76 4.35
N VAL A 227 -7.03 5.17 4.10
CA VAL A 227 -7.38 4.59 2.80
C VAL A 227 -8.70 5.16 2.28
N VAL A 228 -8.89 5.12 0.98
CA VAL A 228 -10.15 5.43 0.32
C VAL A 228 -10.77 4.14 -0.22
N GLU A 229 -12.00 3.87 0.20
CA GLU A 229 -12.76 2.69 -0.21
C GLU A 229 -13.97 3.06 -1.06
N THR A 230 -14.41 2.11 -1.87
CA THR A 230 -15.66 2.22 -2.61
C THR A 230 -16.84 1.78 -1.76
N ARG A 231 -18.00 2.37 -2.03
CA ARG A 231 -19.28 1.87 -1.50
C ARG A 231 -19.88 0.74 -2.35
#